data_AF-A0A256Z3M2-F1
#
_entry.id   AF-A0A256Z3M2-F1
#
_cell.length_a   1.000
_cell.length_b   1.000
_cell.length_c   1.000
_cell.angle_alpha   90.00
_cell.angle_beta   90.00
_cell.angle_gamma   90.00
#
_symmetry.space_group_name_H-M   'P 1'
#
loop_
_entity.id
_entity.type
_entity.pdbx_description
1 polymer ?
#
loop_
_entity_poly.entity_id
_entity_poly.type
_entity_poly.pdbx_seq_one_letter_code
_entity_poly.pdbx_strand_id
1 'polypeptide(L)'
;MRQPAVAGQFYPATRGSLKRAIEESFLHPLGPTVIPEPPQRRIGKVIGTVNPHAGYVYSGPVAAHSVKAIVEDGIPPVVVFIGPNHTGYGAPVSLSTEDFKTPLGVIKNAIELSEALSRYIEVDELAHLMEHSIEVQMPFFQYFSSDFRIVPIVMGDQSFSAAKRVSEALLTSKIRYLCRHPPRGHCSGVLLHRFQAGVELPKGRDFKSARLVGAIFHPALLKKVHNG
;
A
#
# COMPACT_ATOMS: atom_id res chain seq x y z
N MET A 1 5.69 15.45 8.69
CA MET A 1 4.49 15.30 7.83
C MET A 1 4.95 15.47 6.39
N ARG A 2 4.72 14.45 5.57
CA ARG A 2 5.19 14.43 4.19
C ARG A 2 4.22 15.17 3.26
N GLN A 3 4.74 16.13 2.51
CA GLN A 3 3.98 16.82 1.45
C GLN A 3 3.85 15.93 0.21
N PRO A 4 2.83 16.15 -0.64
CA PRO A 4 2.75 15.43 -1.92
C PRO A 4 3.92 15.83 -2.81
N ALA A 5 4.69 14.85 -3.29
CA ALA A 5 5.85 15.06 -4.15
C ALA A 5 5.47 15.10 -5.64
N VAL A 6 4.35 14.49 -6.03
CA VAL A 6 3.97 14.31 -7.44
C VAL A 6 2.57 14.78 -7.81
N ALA A 7 1.89 15.49 -6.89
CA ALA A 7 0.65 16.19 -7.19
C ALA A 7 0.87 17.23 -8.31
N GLY A 8 0.03 17.19 -9.35
CA GLY A 8 0.17 17.98 -10.57
C GLY A 8 1.02 17.32 -11.66
N GLN A 9 1.66 16.18 -11.37
CA GLN A 9 2.47 15.44 -12.35
C GLN A 9 1.91 14.04 -12.59
N PHE A 10 1.77 13.23 -11.54
CA PHE A 10 1.27 11.85 -11.65
C PHE A 10 -0.24 11.77 -11.46
N TYR A 11 -0.81 12.72 -10.71
CA TYR A 11 -2.24 12.87 -10.52
C TYR A 11 -2.57 14.37 -10.32
N PRO A 12 -3.81 14.81 -10.55
CA PRO A 12 -4.14 16.24 -10.47
C PRO A 12 -3.93 16.86 -9.08
N ALA A 13 -3.42 18.09 -9.02
CA ALA A 13 -3.04 18.75 -7.76
C ALA A 13 -4.22 19.28 -6.92
N THR A 14 -5.41 19.44 -7.50
CA THR A 14 -6.58 19.99 -6.79
C THR A 14 -7.55 18.88 -6.40
N ARG A 15 -8.25 19.07 -5.26
CA ARG A 15 -9.25 18.13 -4.75
C ARG A 15 -10.30 17.74 -5.81
N GLY A 16 -10.87 18.73 -6.50
CA GLY A 16 -11.94 18.50 -7.47
C GLY A 16 -11.47 17.75 -8.72
N SER A 17 -10.32 18.15 -9.28
CA SER A 17 -9.75 17.44 -10.44
C SER A 17 -9.25 16.04 -10.09
N LEU A 18 -8.74 15.84 -8.87
CA LEU A 18 -8.27 14.54 -8.42
C LEU A 18 -9.43 13.55 -8.27
N LYS A 19 -10.55 13.97 -7.69
CA LYS A 19 -11.77 13.13 -7.61
C LYS A 19 -12.23 12.68 -8.99
N ARG A 20 -12.33 13.62 -9.95
CA ARG A 20 -12.71 13.28 -11.34
C ARG A 20 -11.75 12.30 -11.99
N ALA A 21 -10.43 12.48 -11.84
CA ALA A 21 -9.46 11.56 -12.41
C ALA A 21 -9.53 10.14 -11.79
N ILE A 22 -9.91 10.03 -10.51
CA ILE A 22 -10.19 8.75 -9.86
C ILE A 22 -11.44 8.11 -10.46
N GLU A 23 -12.55 8.85 -10.54
CA GLU A 23 -13.81 8.39 -11.16
C GLU A 23 -13.59 7.95 -12.61
N GLU A 24 -12.87 8.75 -13.40
CA GLU A 24 -12.47 8.42 -14.78
C GLU A 24 -11.66 7.12 -14.83
N SER A 25 -10.75 6.88 -13.88
CA SER A 25 -10.01 5.62 -13.81
C SER A 25 -10.93 4.41 -13.58
N PHE A 26 -11.96 4.56 -12.74
CA PHE A 26 -12.95 3.50 -12.52
C PHE A 26 -13.84 3.26 -13.73
N LEU A 27 -14.27 4.33 -14.41
CA LEU A 27 -15.21 4.29 -15.53
C LEU A 27 -14.52 4.04 -16.89
N HIS A 28 -13.20 4.10 -16.96
CA HIS A 28 -12.43 3.86 -18.18
C HIS A 28 -12.67 2.44 -18.73
N PRO A 29 -12.68 2.24 -20.07
CA PRO A 29 -12.85 0.90 -20.67
C PRO A 29 -11.81 -0.16 -20.26
N LEU A 30 -10.60 0.29 -19.88
CA LEU A 30 -9.54 -0.58 -19.32
C LEU A 30 -9.64 -0.74 -17.79
N GLY A 31 -10.51 0.05 -17.15
CA GLY A 31 -10.80 -0.02 -15.73
C GLY A 31 -11.96 -0.98 -15.44
N PRO A 32 -12.49 -0.95 -14.21
CA PRO A 32 -13.61 -1.80 -13.80
C PRO A 32 -14.96 -1.47 -14.43
N THR A 33 -15.05 -0.36 -15.17
CA THR A 33 -16.26 0.22 -15.76
C THR A 33 -17.38 0.54 -14.77
N VAL A 34 -17.06 0.56 -13.47
CA VAL A 34 -17.98 0.86 -12.38
C VAL A 34 -17.23 1.44 -11.20
N ILE A 35 -17.84 2.41 -10.52
CA ILE A 35 -17.35 2.92 -9.23
C ILE A 35 -17.92 1.98 -8.15
N PRO A 36 -17.06 1.29 -7.36
CA PRO A 36 -17.52 0.38 -6.31
C PRO A 36 -18.15 1.13 -5.14
N GLU A 37 -19.03 0.45 -4.41
CA GLU A 37 -19.55 0.92 -3.12
C GLU A 37 -18.95 0.09 -1.98
N PRO A 38 -18.51 0.72 -0.88
CA PRO A 38 -18.04 -0.01 0.29
C PRO A 38 -19.20 -0.76 0.97
N PRO A 39 -18.99 -1.98 1.47
CA PRO A 39 -20.03 -2.73 2.17
C PRO A 39 -20.36 -2.10 3.53
N GLN A 40 -21.57 -2.33 4.04
CA GLN A 40 -21.96 -1.89 5.39
C GLN A 40 -21.07 -2.48 6.50
N ARG A 41 -20.54 -3.69 6.28
CA ARG A 41 -19.60 -4.38 7.17
C ARG A 41 -18.46 -4.95 6.35
N ARG A 42 -17.24 -4.80 6.87
CA ARG A 42 -16.03 -5.35 6.26
C ARG A 42 -16.13 -6.88 6.14
N ILE A 43 -15.89 -7.41 4.95
CA ILE A 43 -15.82 -8.85 4.66
C ILE A 43 -14.42 -9.36 5.05
N GLY A 44 -13.38 -8.68 4.56
CA GLY A 44 -12.01 -8.88 5.00
C GLY A 44 -11.27 -10.09 4.44
N LYS A 45 -11.62 -10.53 3.23
CA LYS A 45 -10.94 -11.62 2.51
C LYS A 45 -9.70 -11.16 1.73
N VAL A 46 -9.65 -9.90 1.30
CA VAL A 46 -8.52 -9.38 0.54
C VAL A 46 -7.37 -9.09 1.52
N ILE A 47 -6.30 -9.89 1.40
CA ILE A 47 -5.10 -9.76 2.24
C ILE A 47 -4.00 -8.91 1.60
N GLY A 48 -4.03 -8.74 0.27
CA GLY A 48 -3.14 -7.84 -0.45
C GLY A 48 -3.39 -7.77 -1.95
N THR A 49 -2.85 -6.73 -2.59
CA THR A 49 -2.95 -6.48 -4.03
C THR A 49 -1.63 -6.01 -4.60
N VAL A 50 -1.51 -6.10 -5.93
CA VAL A 50 -0.41 -5.53 -6.69
C VAL A 50 -0.95 -4.57 -7.72
N ASN A 51 -0.49 -3.32 -7.71
CA ASN A 51 -0.94 -2.31 -8.65
C ASN A 51 0.27 -1.69 -9.39
N PRO A 52 0.04 -1.10 -10.57
CA PRO A 52 0.98 -0.17 -11.19
C PRO A 52 0.91 1.23 -10.56
N HIS A 53 2.01 1.99 -10.62
CA HIS A 53 2.16 3.31 -10.00
C HIS A 53 2.65 4.43 -10.96
N ALA A 54 2.41 4.27 -12.26
CA ALA A 54 2.60 5.38 -13.20
C ALA A 54 1.55 6.49 -12.95
N GLY A 55 1.65 7.59 -13.70
CA GLY A 55 0.62 8.62 -13.67
C GLY A 55 -0.77 8.07 -14.02
N TYR A 56 -1.83 8.69 -13.49
CA TYR A 56 -3.21 8.20 -13.59
C TYR A 56 -3.66 8.00 -15.04
N VAL A 57 -3.21 8.87 -15.95
CA VAL A 57 -3.48 8.77 -17.39
C VAL A 57 -3.02 7.42 -17.98
N TYR A 58 -1.95 6.83 -17.42
CA TYR A 58 -1.39 5.57 -17.92
C TYR A 58 -1.87 4.36 -17.13
N SER A 59 -1.85 4.44 -15.80
CA SER A 59 -2.06 3.27 -14.95
C SER A 59 -3.27 3.34 -14.02
N GLY A 60 -3.95 4.49 -13.98
CA GLY A 60 -5.14 4.68 -13.15
C GLY A 60 -6.21 3.61 -13.39
N PRO A 61 -6.62 3.36 -14.65
CA PRO A 61 -7.62 2.32 -14.96
C PRO A 61 -7.23 0.93 -14.48
N VAL A 62 -5.97 0.54 -14.64
CA VAL A 62 -5.48 -0.78 -14.21
C VAL A 62 -5.44 -0.87 -12.68
N ALA A 63 -4.96 0.18 -11.99
CA ALA A 63 -4.95 0.24 -10.53
C ALA A 63 -6.37 0.18 -9.93
N ALA A 64 -7.36 0.75 -10.62
CA ALA A 64 -8.75 0.78 -10.17
C ALA A 64 -9.37 -0.62 -9.99
N HIS A 65 -8.93 -1.64 -10.72
CA HIS A 65 -9.37 -3.04 -10.50
C HIS A 65 -9.06 -3.56 -9.11
N SER A 66 -7.82 -3.36 -8.65
CA SER A 66 -7.42 -3.80 -7.32
C SER A 66 -8.06 -2.95 -6.23
N VAL A 67 -8.18 -1.63 -6.46
CA VAL A 67 -8.88 -0.74 -5.52
C VAL A 67 -10.35 -1.15 -5.40
N LYS A 68 -11.01 -1.50 -6.50
CA LYS A 68 -12.39 -2.03 -6.49
C LYS A 68 -12.51 -3.25 -5.58
N ALA A 69 -11.65 -4.25 -5.77
CA ALA A 69 -11.67 -5.45 -4.94
C ALA A 69 -11.50 -5.13 -3.44
N ILE A 70 -10.65 -4.16 -3.10
CA ILE A 70 -10.44 -3.73 -1.72
C ILE A 70 -11.66 -2.99 -1.15
N VAL A 71 -12.25 -2.08 -1.94
CA VAL A 71 -13.42 -1.30 -1.52
C VAL A 71 -14.61 -2.23 -1.25
N GLU A 72 -14.89 -3.17 -2.17
CA GLU A 72 -15.98 -4.14 -2.03
C GLU A 72 -15.75 -5.12 -0.87
N ASP A 73 -14.49 -5.41 -0.53
CA ASP A 73 -14.14 -6.22 0.65
C ASP A 73 -14.18 -5.43 1.98
N GLY A 74 -14.25 -4.10 1.89
CA GLY A 74 -14.15 -3.15 2.98
C GLY A 74 -12.69 -2.77 3.29
N ILE A 75 -12.38 -1.47 3.11
CA ILE A 75 -11.07 -0.90 3.43
C ILE A 75 -10.74 -1.19 4.91
N PRO A 76 -9.57 -1.77 5.21
CA PRO A 76 -9.18 -2.02 6.59
C PRO A 76 -8.82 -0.72 7.31
N PRO A 77 -8.86 -0.71 8.66
CA PRO A 77 -8.46 0.47 9.45
C PRO A 77 -6.97 0.81 9.31
N VAL A 78 -6.13 -0.15 8.89
CA VAL A 78 -4.70 0.07 8.62
C VAL A 78 -4.30 -0.57 7.29
N VAL A 79 -3.68 0.22 6.42
CA VAL A 79 -3.14 -0.22 5.11
C VAL A 79 -1.62 -0.08 5.12
N VAL A 80 -0.89 -1.17 4.88
CA VAL A 80 0.56 -1.15 4.68
C VAL A 80 0.83 -1.00 3.20
N PHE A 81 1.50 0.08 2.82
CA PHE A 81 1.96 0.29 1.45
C PHE A 81 3.44 -0.05 1.33
N ILE A 82 3.79 -0.88 0.36
CA ILE A 82 5.16 -1.31 0.08
C ILE A 82 5.52 -0.97 -1.36
N GLY A 83 6.32 0.08 -1.54
CA GLY A 83 6.78 0.56 -2.84
C GLY A 83 8.25 0.25 -3.09
N PRO A 84 8.70 0.22 -4.35
CA PRO A 84 10.12 0.37 -4.66
C PRO A 84 10.65 1.75 -4.24
N ASN A 85 11.97 1.87 -4.13
CA ASN A 85 12.66 3.16 -4.05
C ASN A 85 13.31 3.46 -5.41
N HIS A 86 12.73 4.37 -6.17
CA HIS A 86 13.24 4.87 -7.46
C HIS A 86 14.22 6.02 -7.30
N THR A 87 14.18 6.71 -6.15
CA THR A 87 15.05 7.87 -5.89
C THR A 87 16.48 7.46 -5.56
N GLY A 88 16.67 6.27 -5.00
CA GLY A 88 17.96 5.79 -4.49
C GLY A 88 18.39 6.43 -3.17
N TYR A 89 17.56 7.28 -2.57
CA TYR A 89 17.86 7.93 -1.29
C TYR A 89 17.51 7.05 -0.10
N GLY A 90 18.29 7.20 0.98
CA GLY A 90 18.03 6.56 2.26
C GLY A 90 18.37 5.07 2.33
N ALA A 91 17.86 4.41 3.36
CA ALA A 91 18.20 3.02 3.66
C ALA A 91 17.65 2.02 2.62
N PRO A 92 18.28 0.83 2.47
CA PRO A 92 17.85 -0.19 1.50
C PRO A 92 16.40 -0.66 1.68
N VAL A 93 15.88 -0.63 2.91
CA VAL A 93 14.46 -0.80 3.22
C VAL A 93 14.13 0.24 4.29
N SER A 94 13.19 1.13 4.00
CA SER A 94 12.92 2.31 4.82
C SER A 94 11.45 2.40 5.19
N LEU A 95 11.18 2.61 6.46
CA LEU A 95 9.86 2.85 7.04
C LEU A 95 9.65 4.35 7.26
N SER A 96 8.45 4.85 6.99
CA SER A 96 8.04 6.20 7.40
C SER A 96 7.14 6.16 8.62
N THR A 97 7.37 7.09 9.53
CA THR A 97 6.54 7.37 10.72
C THR A 97 5.68 8.62 10.54
N GLU A 98 5.79 9.31 9.41
CA GLU A 98 5.06 10.55 9.15
C GLU A 98 3.64 10.33 8.62
N ASP A 99 2.77 11.30 8.91
CA ASP A 99 1.51 11.50 8.20
C ASP A 99 1.77 11.97 6.77
N PHE A 100 0.92 11.56 5.82
CA PHE A 100 1.03 11.92 4.41
C PHE A 100 -0.09 12.87 4.00
N LYS A 101 0.26 13.98 3.34
CA LYS A 101 -0.72 14.91 2.79
C LYS A 101 -0.96 14.61 1.31
N THR A 102 -2.22 14.61 0.91
CA THR A 102 -2.66 14.60 -0.49
C THR A 102 -3.61 15.77 -0.74
N PRO A 103 -4.01 16.04 -2.00
CA PRO A 103 -5.07 17.01 -2.28
C PRO A 103 -6.44 16.64 -1.69
N LEU A 104 -6.67 15.39 -1.28
CA LEU A 104 -7.91 14.95 -0.62
C LEU A 104 -7.86 15.12 0.91
N GLY A 105 -6.69 15.41 1.49
CA GLY A 105 -6.52 15.61 2.92
C GLY A 105 -5.31 14.86 3.47
N VAL A 106 -5.20 14.81 4.79
CA VAL A 106 -4.12 14.11 5.49
C VAL A 106 -4.52 12.67 5.76
N ILE A 107 -3.60 11.73 5.52
CA ILE A 107 -3.69 10.33 5.94
C ILE A 107 -2.78 10.13 7.13
N LYS A 108 -3.34 9.61 8.23
CA LYS A 108 -2.60 9.40 9.46
C LYS A 108 -1.73 8.15 9.40
N ASN A 109 -0.51 8.24 9.92
CA ASN A 109 0.31 7.06 10.14
C ASN A 109 -0.32 6.18 11.24
N ALA A 110 -0.24 4.86 11.09
CA ALA A 110 -0.52 3.93 12.17
C ALA A 110 0.72 3.83 13.07
N ILE A 111 0.99 4.91 13.82
CA ILE A 111 2.27 5.12 14.51
C ILE A 111 2.66 3.96 15.41
N GLU A 112 1.69 3.33 16.08
CA GLU A 112 1.97 2.22 17.00
C GLU A 112 2.46 0.97 16.26
N LEU A 113 1.99 0.75 15.02
CA LEU A 113 2.49 -0.34 14.17
C LEU A 113 3.84 0.02 13.53
N SER A 114 4.02 1.27 13.12
CA SER A 114 5.30 1.77 12.60
C SER A 114 6.40 1.70 13.66
N GLU A 115 6.14 2.10 14.91
CA GLU A 115 7.08 1.95 16.03
C GLU A 115 7.40 0.49 16.37
N ALA A 116 6.45 -0.43 16.18
CA ALA A 116 6.74 -1.84 16.33
C ALA A 116 7.68 -2.35 15.21
N LEU A 117 7.48 -1.86 13.99
CA LEU A 117 8.29 -2.18 12.81
C LEU A 117 9.68 -1.54 12.83
N SER A 118 9.86 -0.38 13.48
CA SER A 118 11.13 0.34 13.54
C SER A 118 12.26 -0.45 14.20
N ARG A 119 11.91 -1.50 14.96
CA ARG A 119 12.86 -2.46 15.54
C ARG A 119 13.50 -3.39 14.51
N TYR A 120 12.92 -3.46 13.31
CA TYR A 120 13.31 -4.39 12.24
C TYR A 120 13.59 -3.70 10.91
N ILE A 121 12.99 -2.54 10.67
CA ILE A 121 13.13 -1.73 9.46
C ILE A 121 13.56 -0.34 9.90
N GLU A 122 14.55 0.23 9.22
CA GLU A 122 15.06 1.56 9.54
C GLU A 122 14.01 2.63 9.28
N VAL A 123 13.84 3.56 10.23
CA VAL A 123 12.98 4.73 10.02
C VAL A 123 13.79 5.77 9.27
N ASP A 124 13.39 6.08 8.04
CA ASP A 124 14.13 6.99 7.18
C ASP A 124 13.18 7.76 6.27
N GLU A 125 12.86 8.99 6.66
CA GLU A 125 11.94 9.86 5.92
C GLU A 125 12.56 10.39 4.62
N LEU A 126 13.90 10.40 4.49
CA LEU A 126 14.58 10.84 3.27
C LEU A 126 14.27 9.90 2.10
N ALA A 127 14.19 8.59 2.37
CA ALA A 127 13.81 7.58 1.39
C ALA A 127 12.37 7.78 0.85
N HIS A 128 11.48 8.37 1.64
CA HIS A 128 10.09 8.61 1.27
C HIS A 128 9.87 9.97 0.63
N LEU A 129 10.72 10.95 0.91
CA LEU A 129 10.50 12.38 0.65
C LEU A 129 10.04 12.67 -0.79
N MET A 130 10.71 12.08 -1.78
CA MET A 130 10.41 12.25 -3.20
C MET A 130 9.95 10.96 -3.89
N GLU A 131 9.78 9.87 -3.14
CA GLU A 131 9.35 8.59 -3.71
C GLU A 131 7.85 8.61 -4.01
N HIS A 132 7.48 8.26 -5.25
CA HIS A 132 6.12 8.45 -5.76
C HIS A 132 5.27 7.17 -5.72
N SER A 133 5.90 5.99 -5.71
CA SER A 133 5.20 4.72 -5.93
C SER A 133 4.04 4.48 -4.97
N ILE A 134 4.25 4.80 -3.69
CA ILE A 134 3.22 4.71 -2.66
C ILE A 134 2.24 5.89 -2.75
N GLU A 135 2.74 7.11 -2.90
CA GLU A 135 1.93 8.33 -2.89
C GLU A 135 0.82 8.30 -3.94
N VAL A 136 1.12 7.84 -5.15
CA VAL A 136 0.17 7.77 -6.28
C VAL A 136 -1.08 6.94 -5.93
N GLN A 137 -1.03 6.09 -4.93
CA GLN A 137 -2.06 5.08 -4.66
C GLN A 137 -2.98 5.54 -3.55
N MET A 138 -2.45 6.33 -2.63
CA MET A 138 -3.15 6.85 -1.48
C MET A 138 -4.47 7.58 -1.81
N PRO A 139 -4.57 8.44 -2.86
CA PRO A 139 -5.81 9.13 -3.16
C PRO A 139 -6.96 8.19 -3.57
N PHE A 140 -6.66 7.07 -4.23
CA PHE A 140 -7.69 6.08 -4.57
C PHE A 140 -8.42 5.56 -3.33
N PHE A 141 -7.70 5.34 -2.23
CA PHE A 141 -8.28 4.85 -0.97
C PHE A 141 -9.03 5.98 -0.25
N GLN A 142 -8.42 7.17 -0.17
CA GLN A 142 -9.03 8.36 0.42
C GLN A 142 -10.33 8.80 -0.25
N TYR A 143 -10.51 8.49 -1.53
CA TYR A 143 -11.75 8.77 -2.24
C TYR A 143 -12.95 8.04 -1.61
N PHE A 144 -12.77 6.80 -1.14
CA PHE A 144 -13.84 5.98 -0.56
C PHE A 144 -13.92 6.06 0.97
N SER A 145 -12.81 6.34 1.66
CA SER A 145 -12.80 6.43 3.12
C SER A 145 -11.75 7.40 3.61
N SER A 146 -12.08 8.23 4.60
CA SER A 146 -11.12 9.00 5.39
C SER A 146 -10.75 8.31 6.72
N ASP A 147 -11.37 7.18 7.03
CA ASP A 147 -11.22 6.45 8.29
C ASP A 147 -10.30 5.23 8.10
N PHE A 148 -9.06 5.50 7.70
CA PHE A 148 -7.99 4.51 7.69
C PHE A 148 -6.64 5.17 7.97
N ARG A 149 -5.69 4.35 8.40
CA ARG A 149 -4.31 4.76 8.66
C ARG A 149 -3.33 3.99 7.80
N ILE A 150 -2.10 4.48 7.68
CA ILE A 150 -1.10 3.91 6.79
C ILE A 150 0.20 3.51 7.49
N VAL A 151 0.90 2.56 6.89
CA VAL A 151 2.30 2.23 7.19
C VAL A 151 3.07 2.20 5.87
N PRO A 152 3.85 3.24 5.55
CA PRO A 152 4.62 3.30 4.30
C PRO A 152 5.99 2.62 4.44
N ILE A 153 6.31 1.70 3.55
CA ILE A 153 7.62 1.03 3.46
C ILE A 153 8.14 1.15 2.03
N VAL A 154 9.31 1.76 1.83
CA VAL A 154 9.98 1.79 0.52
C VAL A 154 11.17 0.83 0.50
N MET A 155 11.35 0.14 -0.61
CA MET A 155 12.38 -0.90 -0.79
C MET A 155 13.32 -0.53 -1.94
N GLY A 156 14.53 -0.10 -1.61
CA GLY A 156 15.65 -0.04 -2.55
C GLY A 156 16.22 -1.43 -2.84
N ASP A 157 16.47 -2.22 -1.79
CA ASP A 157 16.80 -3.64 -1.92
C ASP A 157 15.52 -4.48 -2.08
N GLN A 158 15.24 -4.88 -3.32
CA GLN A 158 14.11 -5.73 -3.68
C GLN A 158 14.48 -7.22 -3.80
N SER A 159 15.59 -7.65 -3.19
CA SER A 159 15.98 -9.06 -3.14
C SER A 159 14.94 -9.91 -2.39
N PHE A 160 14.93 -11.21 -2.68
CA PHE A 160 14.08 -12.17 -1.97
C PHE A 160 14.33 -12.16 -0.46
N SER A 161 15.60 -12.06 -0.05
CA SER A 161 15.99 -11.94 1.35
C SER A 161 15.42 -10.69 2.01
N ALA A 162 15.48 -9.53 1.34
CA ALA A 162 14.94 -8.29 1.89
C ALA A 162 13.43 -8.38 2.11
N ALA A 163 12.66 -8.85 1.12
CA ALA A 163 11.21 -8.95 1.31
C ALA A 163 10.81 -10.04 2.31
N LYS A 164 11.58 -11.13 2.43
CA LYS A 164 11.36 -12.12 3.49
C LYS A 164 11.52 -11.48 4.87
N ARG A 165 12.56 -10.67 5.08
CA ARG A 165 12.75 -9.91 6.34
C ARG A 165 11.59 -8.94 6.61
N VAL A 166 11.14 -8.21 5.60
CA VAL A 166 9.98 -7.30 5.71
C VAL A 166 8.73 -8.08 6.09
N SER A 167 8.47 -9.21 5.43
CA SER A 167 7.34 -10.12 5.73
C SER A 167 7.38 -10.60 7.19
N GLU A 168 8.52 -11.08 7.65
CA GLU A 168 8.72 -11.57 9.03
C GLU A 168 8.54 -10.45 10.08
N ALA A 169 9.05 -9.25 9.78
CA ALA A 169 8.88 -8.06 10.61
C ALA A 169 7.40 -7.66 10.74
N LEU A 170 6.66 -7.66 9.62
CA LEU A 170 5.24 -7.35 9.58
C LEU A 170 4.41 -8.35 10.38
N LEU A 171 4.67 -9.64 10.24
CA LEU A 171 3.94 -10.68 10.98
C LEU A 171 4.17 -10.55 12.49
N THR A 172 5.43 -10.35 12.88
CA THR A 172 5.82 -10.21 14.30
C THR A 172 5.24 -8.93 14.91
N SER A 173 5.29 -7.81 14.18
CA SER A 173 4.78 -6.52 14.63
C SER A 173 3.26 -6.49 14.68
N LYS A 174 2.58 -7.16 13.75
CA LYS A 174 1.12 -7.31 13.74
C LYS A 174 0.61 -8.01 15.00
N ILE A 175 1.25 -9.10 15.43
CA ILE A 175 0.88 -9.81 16.66
C ILE A 175 0.95 -8.84 17.85
N ARG A 176 2.06 -8.12 18.00
CA ARG A 176 2.23 -7.13 19.08
C ARG A 176 1.21 -6.00 19.04
N TYR A 177 0.91 -5.49 17.85
CA TYR A 177 -0.09 -4.45 17.64
C TYR A 177 -1.49 -4.92 18.06
N LEU A 178 -1.89 -6.13 17.64
CA LEU A 178 -3.18 -6.72 17.97
C LEU A 178 -3.32 -7.05 19.46
N CYS A 179 -2.25 -7.47 20.15
CA CYS A 179 -2.27 -7.67 21.59
C CYS A 179 -2.58 -6.38 22.37
N ARG A 180 -2.15 -5.22 21.86
CA ARG A 180 -2.40 -3.91 22.47
C ARG A 180 -3.71 -3.26 22.02
N HIS A 181 -4.24 -3.67 20.87
CA HIS A 181 -5.45 -3.13 20.25
C HIS A 181 -6.38 -4.27 19.80
N PRO A 182 -6.98 -5.02 20.73
CA PRO A 182 -7.86 -6.13 20.39
C PRO A 182 -9.06 -5.62 19.58
N PRO A 183 -9.45 -6.32 18.50
CA PRO A 183 -10.56 -5.88 17.65
C PRO A 183 -11.87 -5.80 18.43
N ARG A 184 -12.47 -4.60 18.50
CA ARG A 184 -13.81 -4.39 19.07
C ARG A 184 -14.89 -4.82 18.06
N GLY A 185 -14.94 -6.11 17.74
CA GLY A 185 -15.96 -6.69 16.85
C GLY A 185 -15.83 -6.34 15.36
N HIS A 186 -14.73 -5.69 14.94
CA HIS A 186 -14.39 -5.44 13.54
C HIS A 186 -13.08 -6.17 13.22
N CYS A 187 -13.06 -6.97 12.16
CA CYS A 187 -11.84 -7.64 11.68
C CYS A 187 -10.72 -6.61 11.45
N SER A 188 -9.74 -6.55 12.35
CA SER A 188 -8.52 -5.75 12.22
C SER A 188 -7.64 -6.32 11.11
N GLY A 189 -8.00 -6.00 9.87
CA GLY A 189 -7.19 -6.28 8.70
C GLY A 189 -5.99 -5.33 8.65
N VAL A 190 -4.83 -5.88 8.32
CA VAL A 190 -3.72 -5.11 7.76
C VAL A 190 -3.66 -5.55 6.31
N LEU A 191 -3.98 -4.66 5.37
CA LEU A 191 -3.87 -4.94 3.94
C LEU A 191 -2.47 -4.57 3.48
N LEU A 192 -1.79 -5.50 2.82
CA LEU A 192 -0.47 -5.28 2.24
C LEU A 192 -0.62 -4.95 0.76
N HIS A 193 -0.22 -3.75 0.37
CA HIS A 193 -0.25 -3.31 -1.01
C HIS A 193 1.19 -3.23 -1.54
N ARG A 194 1.54 -4.02 -2.58
CA ARG A 194 2.90 -4.07 -3.13
C ARG A 194 2.93 -3.70 -4.61
N PHE A 195 3.97 -3.00 -5.04
CA PHE A 195 4.11 -2.54 -6.44
C PHE A 195 5.20 -3.29 -7.22
N GLN A 196 5.00 -3.41 -8.54
CA GLN A 196 6.02 -3.88 -9.48
C GLN A 196 6.47 -2.70 -10.36
N ALA A 197 7.73 -2.30 -10.25
CA ALA A 197 8.39 -1.48 -11.26
C ALA A 197 8.84 -2.38 -12.43
N GLY A 198 8.61 -1.93 -13.65
CA GLY A 198 9.03 -2.64 -14.86
C GLY A 198 10.54 -2.87 -14.88
N VAL A 199 10.93 -4.14 -14.86
CA VAL A 199 12.18 -4.60 -15.45
C VAL A 199 11.77 -5.11 -16.83
N GLU A 200 12.38 -4.62 -17.91
CA GLU A 200 12.23 -5.24 -19.22
C GLU A 200 12.39 -6.75 -19.07
N LEU A 201 11.35 -7.51 -19.43
CA LEU A 201 11.39 -8.95 -19.38
C LEU A 201 12.10 -9.45 -20.64
N PRO A 202 13.30 -10.06 -20.54
CA PRO A 202 13.77 -10.90 -21.63
C PRO A 202 12.76 -12.04 -21.77
N LYS A 203 12.24 -12.26 -22.98
CA LYS A 203 11.38 -13.41 -23.29
C LYS A 203 12.00 -14.68 -22.70
N GLY A 204 11.32 -15.32 -21.75
CA GLY A 204 11.68 -16.64 -21.23
C GLY A 204 12.19 -16.74 -19.78
N ARG A 205 12.15 -15.68 -18.96
CA ARG A 205 12.39 -15.82 -17.50
C ARG A 205 11.33 -15.14 -16.64
N ASP A 206 10.35 -15.95 -16.27
CA ASP A 206 9.40 -15.70 -15.19
C ASP A 206 10.12 -15.83 -13.81
N PHE A 207 9.50 -15.36 -12.70
CA PHE A 207 9.85 -15.70 -11.29
C PHE A 207 10.79 -14.83 -10.41
N LYS A 208 10.77 -13.48 -10.48
CA LYS A 208 11.29 -12.67 -9.34
C LYS A 208 10.19 -11.99 -8.52
N SER A 209 9.24 -11.32 -9.15
CA SER A 209 8.14 -10.63 -8.45
C SER A 209 7.14 -11.61 -7.81
N ALA A 210 6.80 -12.71 -8.48
CA ALA A 210 5.90 -13.76 -7.98
C ALA A 210 6.44 -14.52 -6.76
N ARG A 211 7.75 -14.84 -6.72
CA ARG A 211 8.40 -15.44 -5.53
C ARG A 211 8.36 -14.50 -4.33
N LEU A 212 8.46 -13.19 -4.57
CA LEU A 212 8.42 -12.16 -3.54
C LEU A 212 7.00 -11.91 -3.01
N VAL A 213 5.97 -11.97 -3.87
CA VAL A 213 4.55 -12.03 -3.46
C VAL A 213 4.31 -13.27 -2.61
N GLY A 214 4.80 -14.42 -3.08
CA GLY A 214 4.75 -15.68 -2.33
C GLY A 214 5.42 -15.61 -0.97
N ALA A 215 6.45 -14.77 -0.76
CA ALA A 215 7.13 -14.61 0.53
C ALA A 215 6.39 -13.68 1.52
N ILE A 216 5.71 -12.64 1.02
CA ILE A 216 4.91 -11.73 1.87
C ILE A 216 3.56 -12.36 2.22
N PHE A 217 2.98 -13.13 1.29
CA PHE A 217 1.66 -13.75 1.42
C PHE A 217 1.70 -15.28 1.62
N HIS A 218 2.86 -15.86 1.97
CA HIS A 218 3.00 -17.31 2.07
C HIS A 218 2.01 -17.90 3.09
N PRO A 219 1.18 -18.91 2.74
CA PRO A 219 0.22 -19.52 3.65
C PRO A 219 0.84 -20.06 4.95
N ALA A 220 2.08 -20.57 4.89
CA ALA A 220 2.80 -21.06 6.08
C ALA A 220 3.20 -19.94 7.05
N LEU A 221 3.40 -18.72 6.55
CA LEU A 221 3.67 -17.54 7.38
C LEU A 221 2.38 -16.96 7.99
N LEU A 222 1.26 -17.06 7.26
CA LEU A 222 -0.07 -16.67 7.74
C LEU A 222 -0.62 -17.63 8.83
N LYS A 223 -0.32 -18.94 8.74
CA LYS A 223 -0.74 -19.95 9.74
C LYS A 223 -0.10 -19.75 11.12
N LYS A 224 1.09 -19.15 11.22
CA LYS A 224 1.72 -18.83 12.52
C LYS A 224 0.96 -17.75 13.31
N VAL A 225 0.14 -16.94 12.65
CA VAL A 225 -0.64 -15.85 13.30
C VAL A 225 -1.95 -16.37 13.90
N HIS A 226 -2.43 -17.54 13.50
CA HIS A 226 -3.67 -18.14 14.06
C HIS A 226 -3.42 -19.06 15.26
N ASN A 227 -2.18 -19.49 15.50
CA ASN A 227 -1.82 -20.47 16.52
C ASN A 227 -0.88 -19.89 17.61
N GLY A 228 -0.87 -18.56 17.79
CA GLY A 228 -0.02 -17.87 18.76
C GLY A 228 -0.79 -16.82 19.53
#